data_AF-A0A8J3SAA5-F1
#
_entry.id   AF-A0A8J3SAA5-F1
#
_cell.length_a   1.000
_cell.length_b   1.000
_cell.length_c   1.000
_cell.angle_alpha   90.00
_cell.angle_beta   90.00
_cell.angle_gamma   90.00
#
_symmetry.space_group_name_H-M   'P 1'
#
loop_
_entity.id
_entity.type
_entity.pdbx_description
1 polymer ?
#
loop_
_entity_poly.entity_id
_entity_poly.type
_entity_poly.pdbx_seq_one_letter_code
_entity_poly.pdbx_strand_id
1 'polypeptide(L)'
;MAEHVPDQNEEWQERTQRAQERGQRLDERVAQVRQRIRELAEAREQSSRGTAMPASTWQQAQQAAEQAERAGQEAAQAEAEVRDGHRRAAQVHRANAALHERAAQKELGDESWHRERAAQERQEAQQNDQDARGDASP
;
A
#
# COMPACT_ATOMS: atom_id res chain seq x y z
N MET A 1 -17.13 -34.00 3.25
CA MET A 1 -16.67 -33.18 2.12
C MET A 1 -16.30 -31.84 2.71
N ALA A 2 -15.00 -31.53 2.82
CA ALA A 2 -14.57 -30.22 3.30
C ALA A 2 -14.76 -29.24 2.14
N GLU A 3 -15.77 -28.37 2.25
CA GLU A 3 -15.90 -27.23 1.36
C GLU A 3 -14.59 -26.43 1.45
N HIS A 4 -13.93 -26.27 0.30
CA HIS A 4 -12.83 -25.35 0.13
C HIS A 4 -13.42 -23.94 0.29
N VAL A 5 -13.47 -23.45 1.53
CA VAL A 5 -13.73 -22.04 1.80
C VAL A 5 -12.52 -21.32 1.21
N PRO A 6 -12.66 -20.54 0.12
CA PRO A 6 -11.55 -19.76 -0.38
C PRO A 6 -11.06 -18.91 0.78
N ASP A 7 -9.76 -19.01 1.07
CA ASP A 7 -9.18 -18.31 2.20
C ASP A 7 -9.25 -16.83 1.90
N GLN A 8 -10.27 -16.15 2.44
CA GLN A 8 -10.50 -14.72 2.23
C GLN A 8 -9.24 -13.92 2.58
N ASN A 9 -8.38 -14.49 3.43
CA ASN A 9 -7.09 -13.95 3.80
C ASN A 9 -6.11 -13.87 2.61
N GLU A 10 -6.04 -14.89 1.74
CA GLU A 10 -5.17 -14.90 0.56
C GLU A 10 -5.61 -13.83 -0.46
N GLU A 11 -6.92 -13.67 -0.68
CA GLU A 11 -7.45 -12.65 -1.59
C GLU A 11 -7.12 -11.22 -1.10
N TRP A 12 -7.21 -10.98 0.20
CA TRP A 12 -6.84 -9.68 0.79
C TRP A 12 -5.33 -9.42 0.73
N GLN A 13 -4.51 -10.46 0.94
CA GLN A 13 -3.07 -10.36 0.81
C GLN A 13 -2.67 -10.02 -0.63
N GLU A 14 -3.21 -10.72 -1.63
CA GLU A 14 -2.94 -10.43 -3.04
C GLU A 14 -3.35 -9.01 -3.43
N ARG A 15 -4.53 -8.55 -2.98
CA ARG A 15 -5.00 -7.19 -3.27
C ARG A 15 -4.10 -6.13 -2.62
N THR A 16 -3.64 -6.38 -1.39
CA THR A 16 -2.73 -5.49 -0.66
C THR A 16 -1.37 -5.43 -1.35
N GLN A 17 -0.82 -6.58 -1.78
CA GLN A 17 0.45 -6.65 -2.51
C GLN A 17 0.38 -5.91 -3.85
N ARG A 18 -0.68 -6.12 -4.64
CA ARG A 18 -0.88 -5.39 -5.91
C ARG A 18 -1.01 -3.89 -5.70
N ALA A 19 -1.66 -3.46 -4.61
CA ALA A 19 -1.79 -2.05 -4.28
C ALA A 19 -0.45 -1.43 -3.83
N GLN A 20 0.39 -2.18 -3.08
CA GLN A 20 1.76 -1.77 -2.73
C GLN A 20 2.66 -1.63 -3.97
N GLU A 21 2.68 -2.63 -4.85
CA GLU A 21 3.46 -2.57 -6.09
C GLU A 21 3.05 -1.38 -6.97
N ARG A 22 1.75 -1.12 -7.05
CA ARG A 22 1.22 0.05 -7.78
C ARG A 22 1.68 1.35 -7.10
N GLY A 23 1.63 1.44 -5.78
CA GLY A 23 2.11 2.59 -5.01
C GLY A 23 3.59 2.89 -5.29
N GLN A 24 4.45 1.89 -5.16
CA GLN A 24 5.90 2.03 -5.40
C GLN A 24 6.20 2.56 -6.82
N ARG A 25 5.56 2.00 -7.85
CA ARG A 25 5.73 2.46 -9.24
C ARG A 25 5.26 3.90 -9.44
N LEU A 26 4.21 4.31 -8.73
CA LEU A 26 3.71 5.68 -8.80
C LEU A 26 4.65 6.66 -8.09
N ASP A 27 5.23 6.28 -6.96
CA ASP A 27 6.24 7.10 -6.27
C ASP A 27 7.50 7.32 -7.12
N GLU A 28 8.00 6.25 -7.75
CA GLU A 28 9.12 6.36 -8.71
C GLU A 28 8.78 7.33 -9.84
N ARG A 29 7.55 7.25 -10.37
CA ARG A 29 7.08 8.12 -11.44
C ARG A 29 6.95 9.57 -10.97
N VAL A 30 6.45 9.81 -9.77
CA VAL A 30 6.38 11.15 -9.14
C VAL A 30 7.77 11.72 -8.97
N ALA A 31 8.75 10.93 -8.50
CA ALA A 31 10.13 11.36 -8.35
C ALA A 31 10.75 11.77 -9.70
N GLN A 32 10.56 10.96 -10.74
CA GLN A 32 11.03 11.26 -12.11
C GLN A 32 10.41 12.54 -12.66
N VAL A 33 9.12 12.77 -12.45
CA VAL A 33 8.46 13.97 -12.95
C VAL A 33 8.88 15.22 -12.16
N ARG A 34 9.01 15.13 -10.83
CA ARG A 34 9.56 16.23 -10.00
C ARG A 34 10.98 16.60 -10.43
N GLN A 35 11.80 15.62 -10.78
CA GLN A 35 13.13 15.85 -11.33
C GLN A 35 13.05 16.61 -12.66
N ARG A 36 12.16 16.20 -13.57
CA ARG A 36 11.98 16.85 -14.88
C ARG A 36 11.42 18.28 -14.78
N ILE A 37 10.55 18.55 -13.80
CA ILE A 37 10.09 19.91 -13.50
C ILE A 37 11.25 20.80 -13.04
N ARG A 38 12.12 20.29 -12.16
CA ARG A 38 13.32 21.01 -11.71
C ARG A 38 14.26 21.31 -12.86
N GLU A 39 14.56 20.33 -13.71
CA GLU A 39 15.39 20.50 -14.90
C GLU A 39 14.81 21.55 -15.87
N LEU A 40 13.48 21.58 -16.06
CA LEU A 40 12.81 22.58 -16.89
C LEU A 40 12.82 23.98 -16.26
N ALA A 41 12.73 24.07 -14.93
CA ALA A 41 12.85 25.33 -14.20
C ALA A 41 14.28 25.89 -14.30
N GLU A 42 15.29 25.04 -14.13
CA GLU A 42 16.71 25.38 -14.30
C GLU A 42 17.02 25.80 -15.74
N ALA A 43 16.51 25.06 -16.73
CA ALA A 43 16.64 25.42 -18.14
C ALA A 43 16.00 26.78 -18.45
N ARG A 44 14.83 27.09 -17.86
CA ARG A 44 14.19 28.40 -17.98
C ARG A 44 15.04 29.52 -17.36
N GLU A 45 15.62 29.29 -16.19
CA GLU A 45 16.48 30.26 -15.52
C GLU A 45 17.75 30.55 -16.35
N GLN A 46 18.37 29.51 -16.91
CA GLN A 46 19.51 29.63 -17.81
C GLN A 46 19.16 30.39 -19.10
N SER A 47 18.00 30.08 -19.69
CA SER A 47 17.46 30.79 -20.86
C SER A 47 17.14 32.26 -20.59
N SER A 48 16.70 32.60 -19.38
CA SER A 48 16.42 33.99 -18.99
C SER A 48 17.67 34.90 -19.01
N ARG A 49 18.87 34.32 -19.09
CA ARG A 49 20.16 35.03 -19.27
C ARG A 49 20.52 35.34 -20.72
N GLY A 50 19.62 35.12 -21.70
CA GLY A 50 19.82 35.61 -23.07
C GLY A 50 19.01 34.97 -24.20
N THR A 51 18.26 33.89 -23.96
CA THR A 51 17.53 33.16 -25.00
C THR A 51 16.15 32.74 -24.49
N ALA A 52 15.08 33.39 -24.95
CA ALA A 52 13.71 33.05 -24.55
C ALA A 52 13.39 31.57 -24.81
N MET A 53 12.88 30.87 -23.80
CA MET A 53 12.38 29.49 -23.95
C MET A 53 11.23 29.47 -24.96
N PRO A 54 11.21 28.51 -25.90
CA PRO A 54 10.06 28.31 -26.78
C PRO A 54 8.78 28.07 -25.96
N ALA A 55 7.67 28.67 -26.38
CA ALA A 55 6.36 28.47 -25.73
C ALA A 55 5.96 26.98 -25.64
N SER A 56 6.38 26.17 -26.61
CA SER A 56 6.19 24.72 -26.62
C SER A 56 6.88 24.02 -25.44
N THR A 57 8.08 24.45 -25.05
CA THR A 57 8.80 23.86 -23.91
C THR A 57 8.11 24.18 -22.59
N TRP A 58 7.54 25.40 -22.47
CA TRP A 58 6.76 25.78 -21.29
C TRP A 58 5.45 24.98 -21.18
N GLN A 59 4.77 24.76 -22.31
CA GLN A 59 3.56 23.94 -22.35
C GLN A 59 3.86 22.47 -21.99
N GLN A 60 4.98 21.91 -22.45
CA GLN A 60 5.43 20.57 -22.07
C GLN A 60 5.73 20.48 -20.56
N ALA A 61 6.33 21.52 -19.97
CA ALA A 61 6.60 21.58 -18.53
C ALA A 61 5.31 21.59 -17.70
N GLN A 62 4.31 22.35 -18.13
CA GLN A 62 3.00 22.38 -17.47
C GLN A 62 2.29 21.03 -17.55
N GLN A 63 2.29 20.40 -18.73
CA GLN A 63 1.72 19.06 -18.90
C GLN A 63 2.43 18.00 -18.06
N ALA A 64 3.76 18.10 -17.94
CA ALA A 64 4.52 17.22 -17.06
C ALA A 64 4.14 17.45 -15.59
N ALA A 65 4.02 18.70 -15.15
CA ALA A 65 3.62 19.03 -13.78
C ALA A 65 2.22 18.49 -13.43
N GLU A 66 1.24 18.66 -14.31
CA GLU A 66 -0.10 18.09 -14.14
C GLU A 66 -0.09 16.56 -14.05
N GLN A 67 0.74 15.89 -14.87
CA GLN A 67 0.90 14.44 -14.80
C GLN A 67 1.55 13.99 -13.49
N ALA A 68 2.52 14.75 -12.97
CA ALA A 68 3.13 14.52 -11.65
C ALA A 68 2.09 14.58 -10.54
N GLU A 69 1.26 15.61 -10.58
CA GLU A 69 0.24 15.86 -9.56
C GLU A 69 -0.79 14.72 -9.55
N ARG A 70 -1.27 14.31 -10.73
CA ARG A 70 -2.17 13.16 -10.87
C ARG A 70 -1.53 11.87 -10.36
N ALA A 71 -0.28 11.60 -10.74
CA ALA A 71 0.45 10.42 -10.27
C ALA A 71 0.62 10.44 -8.73
N GLY A 72 0.85 11.60 -8.13
CA GLY A 72 0.94 11.75 -6.67
C GLY A 72 -0.40 11.52 -5.97
N GLN A 73 -1.50 11.98 -6.55
CA GLN A 73 -2.84 11.70 -6.04
C GLN A 73 -3.17 10.20 -6.13
N GLU A 74 -2.83 9.55 -7.24
CA GLU A 74 -3.00 8.11 -7.43
C GLU A 74 -2.14 7.30 -6.45
N ALA A 75 -0.90 7.72 -6.16
CA ALA A 75 -0.03 7.09 -5.18
C ALA A 75 -0.64 7.17 -3.78
N ALA A 76 -1.06 8.37 -3.36
CA ALA A 76 -1.70 8.57 -2.06
C ALA A 76 -3.00 7.75 -1.91
N GLN A 77 -3.77 7.60 -2.98
CA GLN A 77 -4.94 6.73 -3.00
C GLN A 77 -4.54 5.26 -2.85
N ALA A 78 -3.51 4.79 -3.57
CA ALA A 78 -3.04 3.42 -3.47
C ALA A 78 -2.53 3.09 -2.06
N GLU A 79 -1.79 4.00 -1.42
CA GLU A 79 -1.35 3.87 -0.02
C GLU A 79 -2.53 3.78 0.96
N ALA A 80 -3.59 4.56 0.74
CA ALA A 80 -4.80 4.48 1.56
C ALA A 80 -5.49 3.11 1.41
N GLU A 81 -5.57 2.58 0.18
CA GLU A 81 -6.10 1.24 -0.11
C GLU A 81 -5.27 0.13 0.56
N VAL A 82 -3.93 0.24 0.55
CA VAL A 82 -3.03 -0.70 1.24
C VAL A 82 -3.30 -0.68 2.75
N ARG A 83 -3.36 0.50 3.37
CA ARG A 83 -3.64 0.62 4.80
C ARG A 83 -5.01 0.05 5.16
N ASP A 84 -6.01 0.26 4.31
CA ASP A 84 -7.33 -0.36 4.48
C ASP A 84 -7.31 -1.89 4.36
N GLY A 85 -6.54 -2.42 3.40
CA GLY A 85 -6.32 -3.85 3.22
C GLY A 85 -5.76 -4.50 4.48
N HIS A 86 -4.66 -3.95 5.02
CA HIS A 86 -4.06 -4.42 6.27
C HIS A 86 -5.02 -4.33 7.46
N ARG A 87 -5.78 -3.24 7.61
CA ARG A 87 -6.79 -3.13 8.68
C ARG A 87 -7.83 -4.24 8.62
N ARG A 88 -8.28 -4.61 7.42
CA ARG A 88 -9.26 -5.69 7.21
C ARG A 88 -8.64 -7.05 7.49
N ALA A 89 -7.43 -7.31 7.00
CA ALA A 89 -6.69 -8.54 7.32
C ALA A 89 -6.53 -8.71 8.83
N ALA A 90 -6.15 -7.66 9.56
CA ALA A 90 -6.06 -7.67 11.01
C ALA A 90 -7.41 -8.03 11.69
N GLN A 91 -8.54 -7.58 11.14
CA GLN A 91 -9.85 -7.94 11.67
C GLN A 91 -10.19 -9.42 11.45
N VAL A 92 -9.86 -9.97 10.27
CA VAL A 92 -10.04 -11.39 9.95
C VAL A 92 -9.22 -12.27 10.88
N HIS A 93 -7.93 -11.97 11.02
CA HIS A 93 -7.04 -12.69 11.94
C HIS A 93 -7.54 -12.66 13.39
N ARG A 94 -8.05 -11.53 13.89
CA ARG A 94 -8.68 -11.47 15.22
C ARG A 94 -9.92 -12.36 15.33
N ALA A 95 -10.75 -12.41 14.28
CA ALA A 95 -11.92 -13.29 14.26
C ALA A 95 -11.52 -14.78 14.26
N ASN A 96 -10.49 -15.14 13.49
CA ASN A 96 -9.93 -16.50 13.46
C ASN A 96 -9.34 -16.88 14.82
N ALA A 97 -8.59 -15.97 15.46
CA ALA A 97 -8.07 -16.17 16.81
C ALA A 97 -9.22 -16.47 17.80
N ALA A 98 -10.28 -15.65 17.80
CA ALA A 98 -11.43 -15.85 18.67
C ALA A 98 -12.16 -17.18 18.40
N LEU A 99 -12.23 -17.62 17.14
CA LEU A 99 -12.80 -18.92 16.77
C LEU A 99 -11.98 -20.08 17.35
N HIS A 100 -10.66 -20.03 17.23
CA HIS A 100 -9.77 -21.05 17.79
C HIS A 100 -9.77 -21.06 19.32
N GLU A 101 -9.80 -19.90 19.98
CA GLU A 101 -9.95 -19.83 21.44
C GLU A 101 -11.26 -20.46 21.90
N ARG A 102 -12.36 -20.19 21.18
CA ARG A 102 -13.65 -20.78 21.49
C ARG A 102 -13.67 -22.29 21.25
N ALA A 103 -12.94 -22.79 20.26
CA ALA A 103 -12.77 -24.23 20.03
C ALA A 103 -12.01 -24.89 21.17
N ALA A 104 -10.89 -24.29 21.61
CA ALA A 104 -10.13 -24.76 22.77
C ALA A 104 -10.96 -24.75 24.06
N GLN A 105 -11.71 -23.68 24.33
CA GLN A 105 -12.58 -23.57 25.52
C GLN A 105 -13.70 -24.62 25.55
N LYS A 106 -14.13 -25.08 24.39
CA LYS A 106 -15.15 -26.13 24.24
C LYS A 106 -14.55 -27.52 24.09
N GLU A 107 -13.23 -27.65 24.24
CA GLU A 107 -12.50 -28.92 24.12
C GLU A 107 -12.77 -29.62 22.77
N LEU A 108 -12.98 -28.81 21.71
CA LEU A 108 -13.23 -29.31 20.36
C LEU A 108 -11.90 -29.62 19.70
N GLY A 109 -11.54 -30.90 19.60
CA GLY A 109 -10.29 -31.34 18.96
C GLY A 109 -9.07 -31.12 19.86
N ASP A 110 -7.93 -30.81 19.25
CA ASP A 110 -6.69 -30.57 19.98
C ASP A 110 -6.65 -29.13 20.52
N GLU A 111 -6.87 -28.99 21.83
CA GLU A 111 -6.82 -27.70 22.52
C GLU A 111 -5.48 -26.98 22.40
N SER A 112 -4.38 -27.73 22.46
CA SER A 112 -3.04 -27.15 22.42
C SER A 112 -2.77 -26.53 21.06
N TRP A 113 -3.15 -27.25 20.00
CA TRP A 113 -3.12 -26.78 18.63
C TRP A 113 -3.99 -25.53 18.43
N HIS A 114 -5.22 -25.54 18.97
CA HIS A 114 -6.12 -24.39 18.89
C HIS A 114 -5.57 -23.15 19.61
N ARG A 115 -4.97 -23.32 20.79
CA ARG A 115 -4.36 -22.21 21.53
C ARG A 115 -3.15 -21.64 20.79
N GLU A 116 -2.32 -22.50 20.22
CA GLU A 116 -1.17 -22.10 19.40
C GLU A 116 -1.62 -21.33 18.16
N ARG A 117 -2.63 -21.83 17.44
CA ARG A 117 -3.18 -21.10 16.28
C ARG A 117 -3.80 -19.76 16.68
N ALA A 118 -4.56 -19.69 17.77
CA ALA A 118 -5.07 -18.41 18.25
C ALA A 118 -3.95 -17.40 18.61
N ALA A 119 -2.81 -17.86 19.11
CA ALA A 119 -1.66 -17.00 19.37
C ALA A 119 -1.03 -16.50 18.06
N GLN A 120 -0.84 -17.38 17.07
CA GLN A 120 -0.31 -17.01 15.76
C GLN A 120 -1.21 -16.00 15.04
N GLU A 121 -2.51 -16.25 15.00
CA GLU A 121 -3.48 -15.33 14.38
C GLU A 121 -3.45 -13.94 15.03
N ARG A 122 -3.26 -13.86 16.36
CA ARG A 122 -3.08 -12.56 17.04
C ARG A 122 -1.79 -11.85 16.63
N GLN A 123 -0.71 -12.59 16.45
CA GLN A 123 0.56 -12.03 15.98
C GLN A 123 0.41 -11.48 14.57
N GLU A 124 -0.26 -12.20 13.67
CA GLU A 124 -0.51 -11.73 12.30
C GLU A 124 -1.46 -10.52 12.26
N ALA A 125 -2.47 -10.48 13.14
CA ALA A 125 -3.30 -9.29 13.31
C ALA A 125 -2.47 -8.07 13.77
N GLN A 126 -1.53 -8.28 14.69
CA GLN A 126 -0.67 -7.23 15.20
C GLN A 126 0.33 -6.73 14.14
N GLN A 127 0.85 -7.61 13.29
CA GLN A 127 1.70 -7.23 12.18
C GLN A 127 0.92 -6.36 11.18
N ASN A 128 -0.26 -6.82 10.77
CA ASN A 128 -1.13 -6.05 9.88
C ASN A 128 -1.54 -4.69 10.47
N ASP A 129 -1.76 -4.59 11.78
CA ASP A 129 -1.99 -3.28 12.42
C ASP A 129 -0.79 -2.34 12.32
N GLN A 130 0.44 -2.85 12.40
CA GLN A 130 1.67 -2.06 12.24
C GLN A 130 1.82 -1.58 10.80
N ASP A 131 1.62 -2.48 9.84
CA ASP A 131 1.68 -2.18 8.41
C ASP A 131 0.61 -1.15 8.02
N ALA A 132 -0.61 -1.26 8.58
CA ALA A 132 -1.69 -0.29 8.37
C ALA A 132 -1.38 1.12 8.90
N ARG A 133 -0.52 1.24 9.93
CA ARG A 133 -0.10 2.54 10.47
C ARG A 133 1.01 3.19 9.64
N GLY A 134 1.68 2.41 8.78
CA GLY A 134 2.93 2.83 8.15
C GLY A 134 4.11 2.80 9.14
N ASP A 135 3.96 2.11 10.27
CA ASP A 135 5.01 1.93 11.28
C ASP A 135 5.91 0.71 10.95
N ALA A 136 5.72 0.10 9.78
CA ALA A 136 6.61 -0.94 9.29
C ALA A 136 8.03 -0.36 9.23
N SER A 137 8.86 -0.82 10.17
CA SER A 137 10.23 -0.34 10.36
C SER A 137 11.06 -0.53 9.07
N PRO A 138 12.06 0.36 8.83
CA PRO A 138 12.83 0.46 7.60
C PRO A 138 13.59 -0.81 7.20
#